data_AF-A0R4V3-F1
#
_entry.id   AF-A0R4V3-F1
#
_cell.length_a   1.000
_cell.length_b   1.000
_cell.length_c   1.000
_cell.angle_alpha   90.00
_cell.angle_beta   90.00
_cell.angle_gamma   90.00
#
_symmetry.space_group_name_H-M   'P 1'
#
loop_
_entity.id
_entity.type
_entity.pdbx_description
1 polymer ?
#
loop_
_entity_poly.entity_id
_entity_poly.type
_entity_poly.pdbx_seq_one_letter_code
_entity_poly.pdbx_strand_id
1 'polypeptide(L)'
;MSVEQPHHRIGTRSAWRRKLGSIATILLLVAPTALVSCRARTTEQLASEISQYGITWKFDREYQVGQFVNGDWWVVGPVKVVSVTPEPGPAPPDEVIDLSVNQWDDTGLQDNPERRNGSMVVMDLGPSQGYDSRGTTYDPNSSVTFPYELEVDRSLISSISEVSTPNTSMYADLMWSSEKQTPNVMKTAAVLTSLAEAPPADAFRPTYVGADKEIFRASDLRWDLLQNLPIDATKYPVPSFSEYERYFERPWLDHLNGAWEGQYLFPVENQPAYGREIARIVGAASLLLNTDAPQEQKQRLLYGLVQYGIDLQGMIRLGAVYNEGGGITSGRKWPVLFAGLMLGEPSFIPEPRTTVFHEDAQTYYGQGWYGQHPLWQMVWHHGPRQPYQEKPPSDWDEWDQTSEDYRICCTVRAWVAQGLAAMLMSAKAEWNHNAFFDNIDDWMRKDDIYAADRQGYERPPEETTTFDPFVDAFWDLHRGSVPAQPDGPTNLKWDVNESDDMKWVSNPAT
;
A
#
# COMPACT_ATOMS: atom_id res chain seq x y z
N MET A 1 64.32 6.09 -16.22
CA MET A 1 65.47 7.03 -16.14
C MET A 1 64.99 8.39 -16.56
N SER A 2 65.49 9.41 -15.88
CA SER A 2 65.01 10.79 -15.71
C SER A 2 65.03 11.61 -17.03
N VAL A 3 64.10 12.58 -17.24
CA VAL A 3 64.31 14.06 -17.06
C VAL A 3 65.11 14.65 -18.25
N GLU A 4 64.84 15.78 -18.91
CA GLU A 4 63.94 16.95 -18.79
C GLU A 4 64.26 17.89 -19.99
N GLN A 5 63.35 18.86 -20.26
CA GLN A 5 63.66 20.26 -20.63
C GLN A 5 64.22 20.62 -22.05
N PRO A 6 64.37 21.92 -22.44
CA PRO A 6 63.82 23.19 -21.93
C PRO A 6 63.37 24.24 -23.00
N HIS A 7 62.81 25.33 -22.45
CA HIS A 7 62.59 26.71 -22.90
C HIS A 7 63.64 27.43 -23.78
N HIS A 8 63.23 28.51 -24.48
CA HIS A 8 63.91 29.82 -24.36
C HIS A 8 63.07 31.04 -24.82
N ARG A 9 63.37 32.18 -24.19
CA ARG A 9 62.78 33.54 -24.25
C ARG A 9 63.29 34.41 -25.42
N ILE A 10 62.80 35.67 -25.43
CA ILE A 10 63.40 36.99 -25.84
C ILE A 10 62.50 37.64 -26.92
N GLY A 11 62.18 38.94 -26.97
CA GLY A 11 62.61 40.15 -26.25
C GLY A 11 61.87 41.39 -26.81
N THR A 12 62.11 42.52 -26.18
CA THR A 12 61.43 43.84 -26.23
C THR A 12 61.76 44.74 -27.44
N ARG A 13 60.85 45.69 -27.82
CA ARG A 13 61.03 47.19 -27.75
C ARG A 13 60.03 48.04 -28.60
N SER A 14 59.48 49.09 -27.95
CA SER A 14 59.17 50.50 -28.35
C SER A 14 58.78 50.89 -29.80
N ALA A 15 57.95 51.89 -30.15
CA ALA A 15 57.14 52.92 -29.46
C ALA A 15 56.37 53.81 -30.49
N TRP A 16 55.54 54.76 -29.98
CA TRP A 16 54.99 56.01 -30.59
C TRP A 16 53.62 56.04 -31.36
N ARG A 17 52.57 56.46 -30.62
CA ARG A 17 51.55 57.55 -30.82
C ARG A 17 51.33 58.08 -32.27
N ARG A 18 50.12 58.27 -32.84
CA ARG A 18 48.83 58.97 -32.49
C ARG A 18 47.92 58.78 -33.77
N LYS A 19 46.59 58.64 -33.79
CA LYS A 19 45.48 59.55 -33.45
C LYS A 19 44.12 58.81 -33.59
N LEU A 20 43.20 59.10 -32.67
CA LEU A 20 41.75 59.34 -32.80
C LEU A 20 40.92 58.57 -33.85
N GLY A 21 40.02 57.73 -33.35
CA GLY A 21 38.83 57.21 -34.04
C GLY A 21 37.77 56.82 -32.98
N SER A 22 36.51 57.14 -33.26
CA SER A 22 35.41 57.27 -32.31
C SER A 22 34.90 55.98 -31.64
N ILE A 23 34.59 56.14 -30.37
CA ILE A 23 33.49 55.59 -29.55
C ILE A 23 32.58 54.54 -30.20
N ALA A 24 32.58 53.32 -29.64
CA ALA A 24 31.41 52.46 -29.49
C ALA A 24 31.58 51.64 -28.19
N THR A 25 31.15 52.19 -27.06
CA THR A 25 31.05 51.46 -25.80
C THR A 25 29.76 50.66 -25.82
N ILE A 26 29.86 49.35 -26.03
CA ILE A 26 28.76 48.42 -25.75
C ILE A 26 28.64 48.31 -24.23
N LEU A 27 27.69 49.06 -23.68
CA LEU A 27 27.15 48.84 -22.34
C LEU A 27 26.33 47.55 -22.38
N LEU A 28 26.92 46.45 -21.90
CA LEU A 28 26.16 45.26 -21.50
C LEU A 28 25.34 45.65 -20.26
N LEU A 29 24.08 45.98 -20.50
CA LEU A 29 23.04 46.03 -19.47
C LEU A 29 22.90 44.63 -18.88
N VAL A 30 23.45 44.46 -17.67
CA VAL A 30 23.06 43.36 -16.78
C VAL A 30 21.64 43.65 -16.33
N ALA A 31 20.67 43.09 -17.03
CA ALA A 31 19.30 43.03 -16.55
C ALA A 31 19.27 42.13 -15.31
N PRO A 32 18.60 42.52 -14.21
CA PRO A 32 18.33 41.58 -13.14
C PRO A 32 17.39 40.52 -13.72
N THR A 33 17.88 39.30 -13.85
CA THR A 33 17.03 38.13 -14.03
C THR A 33 16.15 38.04 -12.79
N ALA A 34 14.94 38.58 -12.89
CA ALA A 34 13.87 38.27 -11.97
C ALA A 34 13.73 36.75 -12.00
N LEU A 35 14.08 36.10 -10.90
CA LEU A 35 13.65 34.74 -10.60
C LEU A 35 12.13 34.78 -10.57
N VAL A 36 11.52 34.51 -11.71
CA VAL A 36 10.11 34.15 -11.78
C VAL A 36 10.03 32.79 -11.11
N SER A 37 9.75 32.81 -9.81
CA SER A 37 9.17 31.66 -9.13
C SER A 37 7.94 31.29 -9.93
N CYS A 38 8.03 30.21 -10.71
CA CYS A 38 6.87 29.55 -11.26
C CYS A 38 6.15 28.92 -10.07
N ARG A 39 5.37 29.71 -9.33
CA ARG A 39 4.29 29.15 -8.52
C ARG A 39 3.40 28.43 -9.52
N ALA A 40 3.34 27.11 -9.42
CA ALA A 40 2.23 26.37 -9.99
C ALA A 40 0.96 27.05 -9.46
N ARG A 41 0.27 27.78 -10.32
CA ARG A 41 -1.07 28.25 -10.01
C ARG A 41 -1.92 26.99 -10.02
N THR A 42 -2.45 26.61 -8.87
CA THR A 42 -3.70 25.86 -8.83
C THR A 42 -4.68 26.62 -9.70
N THR A 43 -4.98 26.10 -10.89
CA THR A 43 -6.17 26.54 -11.61
C THR A 43 -7.36 26.01 -10.83
N GLU A 44 -7.77 26.76 -9.82
CA GLU A 44 -9.10 26.67 -9.25
C GLU A 44 -10.08 26.75 -10.41
N GLN A 45 -10.74 25.63 -10.68
CA GLN A 45 -11.64 25.48 -11.81
C GLN A 45 -13.07 25.44 -11.27
N LEU A 46 -13.97 26.15 -11.95
CA LEU A 46 -15.40 25.94 -11.78
C LEU A 46 -15.84 24.80 -12.72
N ALA A 47 -16.58 23.83 -12.19
CA ALA A 47 -17.11 22.73 -12.98
C ALA A 47 -18.49 22.33 -12.47
N SER A 48 -19.39 21.98 -13.40
CA SER A 48 -20.70 21.39 -13.10
C SER A 48 -20.72 19.86 -13.21
N GLU A 49 -19.61 19.27 -13.64
CA GLU A 49 -19.37 17.82 -13.65
C GLU A 49 -17.87 17.56 -13.62
N ILE A 50 -17.48 16.41 -13.07
CA ILE A 50 -16.10 15.92 -13.05
C ILE A 50 -16.09 14.42 -13.33
N SER A 51 -15.02 13.94 -13.96
CA SER A 51 -14.87 12.53 -14.32
C SER A 51 -13.54 11.96 -13.84
N GLN A 52 -13.57 10.73 -13.35
CA GLN A 52 -12.40 9.95 -12.97
C GLN A 52 -12.66 8.46 -13.18
N TYR A 53 -11.73 7.76 -13.84
CA TYR A 53 -11.80 6.30 -14.05
C TYR A 53 -13.11 5.80 -14.68
N GLY A 54 -13.70 6.59 -15.58
CA GLY A 54 -14.98 6.26 -16.24
C GLY A 54 -16.22 6.59 -15.42
N ILE A 55 -16.06 7.10 -14.20
CA ILE A 55 -17.13 7.59 -13.34
C ILE A 55 -17.25 9.10 -13.54
N THR A 56 -18.48 9.60 -13.73
CA THR A 56 -18.76 11.04 -13.82
C THR A 56 -19.77 11.44 -12.76
N TRP A 57 -19.40 12.38 -11.89
CA TRP A 57 -20.34 13.03 -10.97
C TRP A 57 -20.84 14.32 -11.59
N LYS A 58 -22.16 14.49 -11.66
CA LYS A 58 -22.81 15.71 -12.15
C LYS A 58 -23.40 16.49 -10.99
N PHE A 59 -23.16 17.79 -10.96
CA PHE A 59 -23.64 18.71 -9.93
C PHE A 59 -24.85 19.52 -10.43
N ASP A 60 -25.56 20.16 -9.50
CA ASP A 60 -26.72 21.00 -9.82
C ASP A 60 -26.36 22.37 -10.43
N ARG A 61 -25.12 22.81 -10.22
CA ARG A 61 -24.52 24.04 -10.75
C ARG A 61 -22.99 23.89 -10.80
N GLU A 62 -22.29 24.95 -11.18
CA GLU A 62 -20.82 24.97 -11.11
C GLU A 62 -20.34 25.12 -9.65
N TYR A 63 -19.38 24.29 -9.24
CA TYR A 63 -18.67 24.35 -7.97
C TYR A 63 -17.18 24.54 -8.20
N GLN A 64 -16.48 25.08 -7.20
CA GLN A 64 -15.03 25.11 -7.20
C GLN A 64 -14.49 23.69 -7.00
N VAL A 65 -13.65 23.23 -7.91
CA VAL A 65 -13.06 21.90 -7.92
C VAL A 65 -11.56 21.95 -8.19
N GLY A 66 -10.89 20.85 -7.88
CA GLY A 66 -9.51 20.59 -8.24
C GLY A 66 -9.10 19.17 -7.84
N GLN A 67 -7.81 18.88 -7.94
CA GLN A 67 -7.26 17.57 -7.63
C GLN A 67 -6.22 17.65 -6.52
N PHE A 68 -6.11 16.58 -5.74
CA PHE A 68 -5.01 16.33 -4.81
C PHE A 68 -3.76 15.83 -5.55
N VAL A 69 -2.63 15.71 -4.86
CA VAL A 69 -1.36 15.25 -5.48
C VAL A 69 -1.40 13.83 -6.02
N ASN A 70 -2.32 12.99 -5.54
CA ASN A 70 -2.56 11.65 -6.06
C ASN A 70 -3.52 11.62 -7.27
N GLY A 71 -4.11 12.77 -7.64
CA GLY A 71 -5.03 12.91 -8.77
C GLY A 71 -6.51 12.77 -8.43
N ASP A 72 -6.87 12.41 -7.19
CA ASP A 72 -8.28 12.33 -6.76
C ASP A 72 -8.91 13.73 -6.68
N TRP A 73 -10.23 13.79 -6.88
CA TRP A 73 -10.96 15.05 -6.94
C TRP A 73 -11.42 15.55 -5.57
N TRP A 74 -11.33 16.86 -5.39
CA TRP A 74 -12.06 17.60 -4.37
C TRP A 74 -13.06 18.59 -4.98
N VAL A 75 -14.06 18.93 -4.19
CA VAL A 75 -15.06 19.95 -4.48
C VAL A 75 -15.36 20.77 -3.22
N VAL A 76 -15.47 22.08 -3.34
CA VAL A 76 -15.85 22.95 -2.21
C VAL A 76 -17.34 22.79 -1.96
N GLY A 77 -17.69 22.26 -0.79
CA GLY A 77 -19.04 21.87 -0.42
C GLY A 77 -19.79 22.86 0.49
N PRO A 78 -21.02 22.49 0.90
CA PRO A 78 -21.73 21.27 0.52
C PRO A 78 -22.06 21.27 -0.99
N VAL A 79 -22.14 20.09 -1.59
CA VAL A 79 -22.40 19.92 -3.03
C VAL A 79 -23.57 19.00 -3.27
N LYS A 80 -24.50 19.42 -4.14
CA LYS A 80 -25.59 18.59 -4.60
C LYS A 80 -25.19 17.79 -5.84
N VAL A 81 -24.93 16.50 -5.65
CA VAL A 81 -24.67 15.55 -6.74
C VAL A 81 -26.02 15.10 -7.31
N VAL A 82 -26.30 15.48 -8.55
CA VAL A 82 -27.58 15.21 -9.23
C VAL A 82 -27.64 13.80 -9.79
N SER A 83 -26.52 13.31 -10.32
CA SER A 83 -26.42 11.97 -10.89
C SER A 83 -24.97 11.51 -10.95
N VAL A 84 -24.79 10.20 -11.06
CA VAL A 84 -23.51 9.57 -11.38
C VAL A 84 -23.67 8.72 -12.63
N THR A 85 -22.67 8.74 -13.51
CA THR A 85 -22.59 7.88 -14.70
C THR A 85 -21.39 6.95 -14.57
N PRO A 86 -21.53 5.63 -14.82
CA PRO A 86 -22.78 4.90 -15.07
C PRO A 86 -23.80 5.02 -13.94
N GLU A 87 -25.09 5.00 -14.29
CA GLU A 87 -26.16 5.12 -13.30
C GLU A 87 -26.23 3.87 -12.42
N PRO A 88 -26.47 4.02 -11.10
CA PRO A 88 -26.81 2.91 -10.24
C PRO A 88 -28.14 2.29 -10.67
N GLY A 89 -28.19 0.96 -10.86
CA GLY A 89 -29.40 0.29 -11.34
C GLY A 89 -29.36 -1.22 -11.18
N PRO A 90 -30.43 -1.94 -11.56
CA PRO A 90 -30.45 -3.39 -11.51
C PRO A 90 -29.47 -4.01 -12.52
N ALA A 91 -29.22 -5.31 -12.38
CA ALA A 91 -28.42 -6.08 -13.31
C ALA A 91 -28.90 -5.90 -14.76
N PRO A 92 -27.98 -5.72 -15.73
CA PRO A 92 -28.34 -5.66 -17.12
C PRO A 92 -28.75 -7.07 -17.65
N PRO A 93 -29.59 -7.17 -18.70
CA PRO A 93 -30.11 -8.45 -19.17
C PRO A 93 -29.06 -9.46 -19.68
N ASP A 94 -27.87 -8.97 -20.03
CA ASP A 94 -26.73 -9.75 -20.54
C ASP A 94 -25.70 -10.09 -19.46
N GLU A 95 -26.01 -9.83 -18.19
CA GLU A 95 -25.14 -10.18 -17.07
C GLU A 95 -24.90 -11.69 -16.98
N VAL A 96 -23.65 -12.06 -16.69
CA VAL A 96 -23.24 -13.43 -16.39
C VAL A 96 -22.47 -13.42 -15.07
N ILE A 97 -22.91 -14.25 -14.13
CA ILE A 97 -22.28 -14.37 -12.81
C ILE A 97 -21.60 -15.73 -12.65
N ASP A 98 -20.35 -15.69 -12.21
CA ASP A 98 -19.63 -16.83 -11.65
C ASP A 98 -19.59 -16.63 -10.13
N LEU A 99 -20.42 -17.39 -9.41
CA LEU A 99 -20.45 -17.33 -7.95
C LEU A 99 -19.21 -17.93 -7.30
N SER A 100 -18.40 -18.70 -8.05
CA SER A 100 -17.13 -19.34 -7.64
C SER A 100 -17.08 -19.73 -6.17
N VAL A 101 -17.42 -20.98 -5.86
CA VAL A 101 -17.17 -21.54 -4.53
C VAL A 101 -15.69 -21.93 -4.40
N ASN A 102 -15.09 -21.57 -3.28
CA ASN A 102 -13.70 -21.96 -2.99
C ASN A 102 -13.62 -23.44 -2.57
N GLN A 103 -12.41 -23.91 -2.27
CA GLN A 103 -12.16 -25.30 -1.84
C GLN A 103 -12.80 -25.67 -0.48
N TRP A 104 -13.37 -24.71 0.23
CA TRP A 104 -14.06 -24.87 1.50
C TRP A 104 -15.59 -24.78 1.36
N ASP A 105 -16.10 -24.79 0.12
CA ASP A 105 -17.52 -24.61 -0.22
C ASP A 105 -18.09 -23.23 0.17
N ASP A 106 -17.23 -22.21 0.33
CA ASP A 106 -17.64 -20.84 0.66
C ASP A 106 -17.61 -19.91 -0.56
N THR A 107 -18.43 -18.86 -0.53
CA THR A 107 -18.33 -17.70 -1.42
C THR A 107 -18.83 -16.43 -0.73
N GLY A 108 -18.18 -15.30 -1.01
CA GLY A 108 -18.67 -13.98 -0.61
C GLY A 108 -19.76 -13.41 -1.52
N LEU A 109 -20.20 -14.19 -2.52
CA LEU A 109 -21.13 -13.75 -3.56
C LEU A 109 -22.51 -14.42 -3.47
N GLN A 110 -23.50 -13.75 -4.05
CA GLN A 110 -24.88 -14.21 -4.19
C GLN A 110 -25.46 -13.78 -5.55
N ASP A 111 -26.44 -14.53 -6.05
CA ASP A 111 -27.19 -14.15 -7.25
C ASP A 111 -28.29 -13.14 -6.88
N ASN A 112 -27.91 -11.87 -6.85
CA ASN A 112 -28.81 -10.76 -6.53
C ASN A 112 -28.71 -9.65 -7.59
N PRO A 113 -29.79 -9.41 -8.36
CA PRO A 113 -29.80 -8.46 -9.47
C PRO A 113 -30.20 -7.02 -9.08
N GLU A 114 -30.36 -6.71 -7.79
CA GLU A 114 -30.94 -5.43 -7.34
C GLU A 114 -30.10 -4.19 -7.67
N ARG A 115 -28.76 -4.28 -7.56
CA ARG A 115 -27.87 -3.11 -7.59
C ARG A 115 -26.52 -3.35 -8.27
N ARG A 116 -26.19 -2.50 -9.22
CA ARG A 116 -24.87 -2.29 -9.84
C ARG A 116 -24.48 -0.81 -9.75
N ASN A 117 -23.20 -0.51 -9.91
CA ASN A 117 -22.64 0.85 -9.97
C ASN A 117 -23.04 1.73 -8.78
N GLY A 118 -23.20 1.13 -7.60
CA GLY A 118 -23.63 1.85 -6.42
C GLY A 118 -22.60 2.86 -5.92
N SER A 119 -23.06 3.76 -5.05
CA SER A 119 -22.22 4.76 -4.38
C SER A 119 -22.50 4.75 -2.88
N MET A 120 -21.52 5.12 -2.05
CA MET A 120 -21.72 5.25 -0.61
C MET A 120 -20.82 6.31 0.02
N VAL A 121 -21.22 6.79 1.20
CA VAL A 121 -20.42 7.61 2.10
C VAL A 121 -20.16 6.78 3.34
N VAL A 122 -18.90 6.55 3.67
CA VAL A 122 -18.50 5.67 4.78
C VAL A 122 -18.24 6.52 6.02
N MET A 123 -19.19 6.54 6.95
CA MET A 123 -19.05 7.28 8.22
C MET A 123 -18.55 6.42 9.37
N ASP A 124 -18.92 5.15 9.34
CA ASP A 124 -18.55 4.12 10.30
C ASP A 124 -18.03 2.91 9.52
N LEU A 125 -17.11 2.16 10.12
CA LEU A 125 -16.60 0.94 9.50
C LEU A 125 -17.53 -0.24 9.74
N GLY A 126 -17.50 -1.17 8.79
CA GLY A 126 -18.20 -2.43 8.88
C GLY A 126 -18.17 -3.18 7.56
N PRO A 127 -18.77 -4.37 7.53
CA PRO A 127 -18.76 -5.21 6.33
C PRO A 127 -19.77 -4.73 5.28
N SER A 128 -20.80 -3.98 5.69
CA SER A 128 -21.90 -3.55 4.84
C SER A 128 -21.46 -2.60 3.73
N GLN A 129 -22.02 -2.77 2.54
CA GLN A 129 -21.70 -1.95 1.39
C GLN A 129 -22.89 -1.67 0.46
N GLY A 130 -22.81 -0.54 -0.25
CA GLY A 130 -23.87 -0.05 -1.14
C GLY A 130 -23.53 -0.06 -2.63
N TYR A 131 -22.47 -0.75 -3.05
CA TYR A 131 -21.91 -0.77 -4.40
C TYR A 131 -22.57 -1.79 -5.34
N ASP A 132 -22.60 -3.07 -4.93
CA ASP A 132 -23.02 -4.17 -5.79
C ASP A 132 -23.76 -5.24 -5.00
N SER A 133 -25.00 -5.54 -5.38
CA SER A 133 -25.84 -6.49 -4.66
C SER A 133 -25.37 -7.94 -4.74
N ARG A 134 -24.45 -8.27 -5.66
CA ARG A 134 -23.85 -9.61 -5.74
C ARG A 134 -22.95 -9.92 -4.55
N GLY A 135 -22.43 -8.92 -3.84
CA GLY A 135 -21.76 -9.16 -2.56
C GLY A 135 -22.77 -9.56 -1.49
N THR A 136 -22.49 -10.61 -0.73
CA THR A 136 -23.33 -11.06 0.40
C THR A 136 -23.45 -9.99 1.50
N THR A 137 -22.50 -9.07 1.58
CA THR A 137 -22.52 -7.93 2.52
C THR A 137 -23.27 -6.70 1.99
N TYR A 138 -24.00 -6.82 0.87
CA TYR A 138 -24.81 -5.71 0.35
C TYR A 138 -25.91 -5.30 1.34
N ASP A 139 -25.96 -4.01 1.64
CA ASP A 139 -27.05 -3.36 2.36
C ASP A 139 -27.58 -2.18 1.54
N PRO A 140 -28.85 -2.20 1.10
CA PRO A 140 -29.42 -1.08 0.35
C PRO A 140 -29.41 0.23 1.13
N ASN A 141 -29.38 0.21 2.47
CA ASN A 141 -29.29 1.42 3.30
C ASN A 141 -27.91 2.06 3.28
N SER A 142 -26.86 1.31 2.91
CA SER A 142 -25.53 1.86 2.68
C SER A 142 -25.42 2.55 1.32
N SER A 143 -26.35 2.31 0.40
CA SER A 143 -26.32 2.87 -0.96
C SER A 143 -26.91 4.28 -1.02
N VAL A 144 -26.18 5.20 -1.64
CA VAL A 144 -26.64 6.57 -1.92
C VAL A 144 -27.66 6.57 -3.05
N THR A 145 -28.75 7.32 -2.86
CA THR A 145 -29.75 7.62 -3.90
C THR A 145 -29.60 9.07 -4.36
N PHE A 146 -29.60 9.29 -5.67
CA PHE A 146 -29.45 10.61 -6.27
C PHE A 146 -30.82 11.26 -6.60
N PRO A 147 -30.95 12.60 -6.51
CA PRO A 147 -29.91 13.56 -6.12
C PRO A 147 -29.54 13.47 -4.64
N TYR A 148 -28.26 13.64 -4.33
CA TYR A 148 -27.68 13.50 -3.00
C TYR A 148 -26.94 14.79 -2.59
N GLU A 149 -27.14 15.25 -1.36
CA GLU A 149 -26.37 16.34 -0.76
C GLU A 149 -25.12 15.76 -0.11
N LEU A 150 -23.96 15.95 -0.75
CA LEU A 150 -22.68 15.59 -0.16
C LEU A 150 -22.23 16.75 0.73
N GLU A 151 -22.42 16.55 2.03
CA GLU A 151 -22.00 17.48 3.08
C GLU A 151 -20.50 17.73 3.07
N VAL A 152 -20.11 18.88 3.62
CA VAL A 152 -18.70 19.20 3.89
C VAL A 152 -18.08 18.12 4.79
N ASP A 153 -16.80 17.85 4.55
CA ASP A 153 -15.99 16.87 5.27
C ASP A 153 -16.48 15.43 5.07
N ARG A 154 -16.94 15.11 3.86
CA ARG A 154 -17.39 13.77 3.46
C ARG A 154 -16.78 13.38 2.13
N SER A 155 -16.64 12.09 1.91
CA SER A 155 -16.22 11.55 0.62
C SER A 155 -17.28 10.62 0.07
N LEU A 156 -17.67 10.85 -1.18
CA LEU A 156 -18.54 9.99 -1.95
C LEU A 156 -17.69 9.00 -2.74
N ILE A 157 -17.85 7.71 -2.44
CA ILE A 157 -17.25 6.63 -3.22
C ILE A 157 -18.28 6.20 -4.24
N SER A 158 -17.91 6.19 -5.51
CA SER A 158 -18.75 5.69 -6.60
C SER A 158 -18.02 4.59 -7.33
N SER A 159 -18.77 3.65 -7.90
CA SER A 159 -18.21 2.44 -8.50
C SER A 159 -18.77 2.14 -9.87
N ILE A 160 -18.04 1.32 -10.62
CA ILE A 160 -18.53 0.60 -11.80
C ILE A 160 -18.44 -0.89 -11.48
N SER A 161 -19.55 -1.58 -11.68
CA SER A 161 -19.65 -3.03 -11.59
C SER A 161 -19.17 -3.71 -12.87
N GLU A 162 -18.63 -4.91 -12.76
CA GLU A 162 -18.40 -5.78 -13.92
C GLU A 162 -19.72 -6.36 -14.42
N VAL A 163 -19.92 -6.37 -15.73
CA VAL A 163 -21.14 -6.94 -16.36
C VAL A 163 -21.07 -8.46 -16.37
N SER A 164 -19.88 -9.03 -16.54
CA SER A 164 -19.68 -10.48 -16.52
C SER A 164 -18.56 -10.84 -15.56
N THR A 165 -18.63 -12.04 -15.00
CA THR A 165 -17.53 -12.68 -14.24
C THR A 165 -17.30 -14.09 -14.82
N PRO A 166 -16.08 -14.64 -14.75
CA PRO A 166 -14.89 -14.08 -14.09
C PRO A 166 -14.17 -12.99 -14.93
N ASN A 167 -13.29 -12.23 -14.28
CA ASN A 167 -12.53 -11.11 -14.83
C ASN A 167 -11.03 -11.27 -14.59
N THR A 168 -10.21 -10.49 -15.29
CA THR A 168 -8.76 -10.45 -15.06
C THR A 168 -8.38 -9.20 -14.27
N SER A 169 -7.76 -9.39 -13.11
CA SER A 169 -7.30 -8.26 -12.28
C SER A 169 -6.05 -7.57 -12.85
N MET A 170 -5.87 -6.29 -12.53
CA MET A 170 -4.71 -5.49 -12.98
C MET A 170 -3.36 -6.05 -12.51
N TYR A 171 -3.36 -6.89 -11.47
CA TYR A 171 -2.18 -7.50 -10.85
C TYR A 171 -2.07 -8.99 -11.18
N ALA A 172 -2.77 -9.49 -12.21
CA ALA A 172 -2.82 -10.90 -12.58
C ALA A 172 -1.44 -11.52 -12.88
N ASP A 173 -0.42 -10.72 -13.22
CA ASP A 173 0.94 -11.21 -13.43
C ASP A 173 1.68 -11.56 -12.14
N LEU A 174 1.21 -11.06 -10.99
CA LEU A 174 1.67 -11.50 -9.67
C LEU A 174 0.98 -12.79 -9.23
N MET A 175 -0.19 -13.12 -9.78
CA MET A 175 -1.02 -14.23 -9.32
C MET A 175 -0.58 -15.57 -9.90
N TRP A 176 -0.92 -16.66 -9.21
CA TRP A 176 -0.80 -18.00 -9.80
C TRP A 176 -1.68 -18.12 -11.04
N SER A 177 -1.26 -18.95 -11.99
CA SER A 177 -2.00 -19.17 -13.24
C SER A 177 -3.46 -19.58 -13.02
N SER A 178 -3.75 -20.31 -11.94
CA SER A 178 -5.09 -20.74 -11.54
C SER A 178 -5.97 -19.61 -10.98
N GLU A 179 -5.38 -18.49 -10.56
CA GLU A 179 -6.09 -17.40 -9.87
C GLU A 179 -6.19 -16.14 -10.73
N LYS A 180 -5.60 -16.13 -11.95
CA LYS A 180 -5.62 -14.94 -12.84
C LYS A 180 -7.02 -14.52 -13.27
N GLN A 181 -7.99 -15.44 -13.23
CA GLN A 181 -9.40 -15.14 -13.43
C GLN A 181 -10.08 -15.09 -12.06
N THR A 182 -10.80 -14.00 -11.78
CA THR A 182 -11.42 -13.76 -10.49
C THR A 182 -12.94 -13.55 -10.60
N PRO A 183 -13.73 -14.02 -9.63
CA PRO A 183 -15.15 -13.72 -9.51
C PRO A 183 -15.44 -12.29 -8.99
N ASN A 184 -14.43 -11.45 -8.77
CA ASN A 184 -14.65 -10.08 -8.29
C ASN A 184 -15.64 -9.30 -9.16
N VAL A 185 -16.63 -8.70 -8.51
CA VAL A 185 -17.81 -8.10 -9.17
C VAL A 185 -17.69 -6.61 -9.42
N MET A 186 -16.70 -5.95 -8.82
CA MET A 186 -16.43 -4.53 -9.03
C MET A 186 -15.29 -4.33 -10.02
N LYS A 187 -15.49 -3.44 -10.99
CA LYS A 187 -14.49 -3.07 -11.98
C LYS A 187 -13.55 -2.00 -11.45
N THR A 188 -14.13 -0.89 -11.02
CA THR A 188 -13.40 0.28 -10.55
C THR A 188 -14.19 1.06 -9.51
N ALA A 189 -13.48 1.82 -8.69
CA ALA A 189 -14.06 2.84 -7.82
C ALA A 189 -13.23 4.14 -7.83
N ALA A 190 -13.90 5.25 -7.56
CA ALA A 190 -13.29 6.57 -7.44
C ALA A 190 -13.88 7.33 -6.25
N VAL A 191 -13.12 8.28 -5.72
CA VAL A 191 -13.47 9.05 -4.53
C VAL A 191 -13.59 10.54 -4.88
N LEU A 192 -14.75 11.13 -4.58
CA LEU A 192 -14.96 12.57 -4.59
C LEU A 192 -15.02 13.07 -3.14
N THR A 193 -14.10 13.98 -2.77
CA THR A 193 -14.07 14.55 -1.41
C THR A 193 -14.64 15.96 -1.38
N SER A 194 -15.61 16.20 -0.50
CA SER A 194 -16.15 17.53 -0.23
C SER A 194 -15.43 18.19 0.93
N LEU A 195 -14.94 19.42 0.72
CA LEU A 195 -14.21 20.21 1.72
C LEU A 195 -14.85 21.59 1.92
N ALA A 196 -14.63 22.20 3.07
CA ALA A 196 -15.15 23.55 3.37
C ALA A 196 -14.51 24.65 2.51
N GLU A 197 -13.26 24.43 2.09
CA GLU A 197 -12.49 25.34 1.23
C GLU A 197 -11.49 24.54 0.38
N ALA A 198 -10.91 25.18 -0.63
CA ALA A 198 -9.90 24.55 -1.46
C ALA A 198 -8.63 24.22 -0.62
N PRO A 199 -8.11 22.99 -0.68
CA PRO A 199 -6.89 22.62 0.03
C PRO A 199 -5.65 23.23 -0.67
N PRO A 200 -4.48 23.22 0.01
CA PRO A 200 -3.22 23.56 -0.64
C PRO A 200 -2.97 22.75 -1.92
N ALA A 201 -2.27 23.35 -2.89
CA ALA A 201 -1.98 22.76 -4.21
C ALA A 201 -1.24 21.42 -4.17
N ASP A 202 -0.51 21.18 -3.10
CA ASP A 202 0.30 19.99 -2.86
C ASP A 202 -0.30 19.10 -1.76
N ALA A 203 -1.60 19.23 -1.48
CA ALA A 203 -2.29 18.41 -0.51
C ALA A 203 -2.48 16.97 -0.99
N PHE A 204 -2.28 16.01 -0.09
CA PHE A 204 -2.84 14.67 -0.20
C PHE A 204 -4.35 14.70 -0.01
N ARG A 205 -5.04 13.71 -0.58
CA ARG A 205 -6.45 13.50 -0.26
C ARG A 205 -6.52 13.11 1.23
N PRO A 206 -7.40 13.72 2.04
CA PRO A 206 -7.67 13.20 3.38
C PRO A 206 -8.28 11.79 3.28
N THR A 207 -8.29 11.02 4.37
CA THR A 207 -8.94 9.71 4.36
C THR A 207 -10.38 9.79 3.81
N TYR A 208 -10.80 8.80 3.02
CA TYR A 208 -12.15 8.81 2.43
C TYR A 208 -13.24 8.40 3.43
N VAL A 209 -12.88 7.81 4.57
CA VAL A 209 -13.83 7.43 5.62
C VAL A 209 -14.02 8.55 6.64
N GLY A 210 -15.13 8.52 7.38
CA GLY A 210 -15.40 9.41 8.50
C GLY A 210 -15.50 10.89 8.15
N ALA A 211 -15.58 11.70 9.20
CA ALA A 211 -15.69 13.17 9.12
C ALA A 211 -14.35 13.90 9.30
N ASP A 212 -13.32 13.22 9.78
CA ASP A 212 -12.00 13.83 10.01
C ASP A 212 -11.25 13.94 8.69
N LYS A 213 -11.18 15.15 8.12
CA LYS A 213 -10.52 15.45 6.85
C LYS A 213 -9.19 16.17 7.03
N GLU A 214 -8.35 15.63 7.93
CA GLU A 214 -6.97 16.09 8.12
C GLU A 214 -6.18 16.13 6.80
N ILE A 215 -5.58 17.29 6.51
CA ILE A 215 -4.84 17.54 5.27
C ILE A 215 -3.34 17.47 5.52
N PHE A 216 -2.67 16.59 4.79
CA PHE A 216 -1.21 16.48 4.73
C PHE A 216 -0.68 17.05 3.41
N ARG A 217 0.58 17.48 3.37
CA ARG A 217 1.18 18.11 2.17
C ARG A 217 2.40 17.35 1.68
N ALA A 218 2.52 17.22 0.37
CA ALA A 218 3.65 16.58 -0.28
C ALA A 218 4.97 17.34 -0.06
N SER A 219 4.93 18.65 0.21
CA SER A 219 6.13 19.43 0.56
C SER A 219 6.69 19.10 1.94
N ASP A 220 5.92 18.45 2.82
CA ASP A 220 6.36 18.06 4.16
C ASP A 220 7.00 16.66 4.18
N LEU A 221 7.02 15.95 3.04
CA LEU A 221 7.56 14.60 2.94
C LEU A 221 9.06 14.54 3.30
N ARG A 222 9.39 13.58 4.17
CA ARG A 222 10.74 13.28 4.66
C ARG A 222 11.52 12.40 3.70
N TRP A 223 11.87 12.96 2.54
CA TRP A 223 12.66 12.28 1.51
C TRP A 223 14.02 11.75 1.99
N ASP A 224 14.56 12.32 3.06
CA ASP A 224 15.82 11.90 3.69
C ASP A 224 15.76 10.51 4.34
N LEU A 225 14.55 9.96 4.57
CA LEU A 225 14.37 8.62 5.12
C LEU A 225 14.52 7.51 4.06
N LEU A 226 14.25 7.84 2.80
CA LEU A 226 14.40 6.88 1.70
C LEU A 226 15.88 6.69 1.40
N GLN A 227 16.30 5.43 1.33
CA GLN A 227 17.67 5.09 0.96
C GLN A 227 17.89 5.34 -0.55
N ASN A 228 19.16 5.43 -0.95
CA ASN A 228 19.59 5.52 -2.35
C ASN A 228 20.49 4.35 -2.68
N LEU A 229 19.92 3.14 -2.63
CA LEU A 229 20.68 1.90 -2.74
C LEU A 229 20.83 1.46 -4.20
N PRO A 230 22.05 1.11 -4.64
CA PRO A 230 22.30 0.74 -6.02
C PRO A 230 21.73 -0.64 -6.35
N ILE A 231 20.99 -0.75 -7.45
CA ILE A 231 20.64 -2.05 -8.04
C ILE A 231 20.86 -2.03 -9.55
N ASP A 232 21.62 -3.00 -10.05
CA ASP A 232 21.90 -3.13 -11.48
C ASP A 232 20.72 -3.81 -12.19
N ALA A 233 19.86 -3.00 -12.80
CA ALA A 233 18.72 -3.47 -13.59
C ALA A 233 19.11 -4.26 -14.85
N THR A 234 20.39 -4.29 -15.25
CA THR A 234 20.88 -5.18 -16.32
C THR A 234 21.18 -6.59 -15.82
N LYS A 235 21.37 -6.75 -14.50
CA LYS A 235 21.67 -8.02 -13.84
C LYS A 235 20.45 -8.62 -13.14
N TYR A 236 19.59 -7.78 -12.58
CA TYR A 236 18.45 -8.20 -11.76
C TYR A 236 17.12 -7.72 -12.37
N PRO A 237 16.02 -8.48 -12.19
CA PRO A 237 14.72 -8.13 -12.76
C PRO A 237 14.02 -7.06 -11.92
N VAL A 238 14.53 -5.83 -11.97
CA VAL A 238 13.93 -4.69 -11.26
C VAL A 238 12.58 -4.34 -11.91
N PRO A 239 11.47 -4.33 -11.14
CA PRO A 239 10.17 -4.00 -11.69
C PRO A 239 10.09 -2.54 -12.12
N SER A 240 9.13 -2.23 -13.00
CA SER A 240 8.94 -0.85 -13.47
C SER A 240 8.25 0.00 -12.40
N PHE A 241 8.72 1.23 -12.21
CA PHE A 241 7.98 2.23 -11.44
C PHE A 241 6.56 2.45 -11.98
N SER A 242 6.38 2.47 -13.30
CA SER A 242 5.06 2.69 -13.91
C SER A 242 4.03 1.60 -13.58
N GLU A 243 4.50 0.36 -13.38
CA GLU A 243 3.64 -0.76 -12.99
C GLU A 243 3.16 -0.59 -11.55
N TYR A 244 4.06 -0.23 -10.64
CA TYR A 244 3.70 -0.01 -9.24
C TYR A 244 2.94 1.30 -9.04
N GLU A 245 3.24 2.35 -9.81
CA GLU A 245 2.41 3.55 -9.89
C GLU A 245 0.97 3.23 -10.30
N ARG A 246 0.80 2.27 -11.24
CA ARG A 246 -0.53 1.83 -11.65
C ARG A 246 -1.26 1.11 -10.52
N TYR A 247 -0.58 0.32 -9.68
CA TYR A 247 -1.21 -0.35 -8.56
C TYR A 247 -1.75 0.62 -7.50
N PHE A 248 -1.10 1.77 -7.29
CA PHE A 248 -1.55 2.81 -6.36
C PHE A 248 -2.27 3.99 -7.04
N GLU A 249 -2.58 3.90 -8.33
CA GLU A 249 -3.23 4.98 -9.08
C GLU A 249 -4.67 5.24 -8.58
N ARG A 250 -5.36 4.20 -8.13
CA ARG A 250 -6.77 4.24 -7.73
C ARG A 250 -6.92 3.93 -6.24
N PRO A 251 -7.97 4.46 -5.58
CA PRO A 251 -8.18 4.25 -4.16
C PRO A 251 -8.41 2.78 -3.82
N TRP A 252 -7.82 2.33 -2.70
CA TRP A 252 -8.03 0.99 -2.16
C TRP A 252 -9.16 1.02 -1.09
N LEU A 253 -10.20 0.23 -1.31
CA LEU A 253 -11.46 0.16 -0.56
C LEU A 253 -11.40 -0.75 0.68
N ASP A 254 -10.35 -0.65 1.51
CA ASP A 254 -10.19 -1.45 2.75
C ASP A 254 -11.26 -1.22 3.85
N HIS A 255 -12.19 -0.28 3.66
CA HIS A 255 -13.28 -0.01 4.61
C HIS A 255 -14.28 -1.17 4.79
N LEU A 256 -14.28 -2.18 3.90
CA LEU A 256 -15.06 -3.42 4.03
C LEU A 256 -14.47 -4.29 5.16
N ASN A 257 -14.47 -3.74 6.37
CA ASN A 257 -13.72 -4.24 7.51
C ASN A 257 -14.56 -5.24 8.31
N GLY A 258 -13.91 -6.29 8.85
CA GLY A 258 -14.55 -7.30 9.68
C GLY A 258 -15.22 -8.47 8.92
N ALA A 259 -15.05 -8.56 7.59
CA ALA A 259 -15.59 -9.64 6.75
C ALA A 259 -14.57 -10.06 5.68
N TRP A 260 -14.35 -11.36 5.51
CA TRP A 260 -13.47 -11.89 4.46
C TRP A 260 -14.11 -11.76 3.07
N GLU A 261 -15.44 -11.71 3.04
CA GLU A 261 -16.29 -11.57 1.85
C GLU A 261 -16.01 -10.27 1.08
N GLY A 262 -15.46 -9.26 1.75
CA GLY A 262 -15.00 -8.02 1.12
C GLY A 262 -13.99 -8.27 -0.03
N GLN A 263 -13.25 -9.38 0.00
CA GLN A 263 -12.29 -9.73 -1.04
C GLN A 263 -12.91 -9.83 -2.45
N TYR A 264 -14.19 -10.17 -2.56
CA TYR A 264 -14.90 -10.29 -3.85
C TYR A 264 -15.43 -8.95 -4.37
N LEU A 265 -15.41 -7.91 -3.52
CA LEU A 265 -15.89 -6.56 -3.83
C LEU A 265 -14.73 -5.60 -4.12
N PHE A 266 -13.50 -5.97 -3.81
CA PHE A 266 -12.36 -5.13 -4.17
C PHE A 266 -12.27 -4.94 -5.69
N PRO A 267 -12.26 -3.69 -6.21
CA PRO A 267 -12.36 -3.49 -7.64
C PRO A 267 -11.11 -3.99 -8.37
N VAL A 268 -11.30 -4.77 -9.44
CA VAL A 268 -10.21 -5.46 -10.16
C VAL A 268 -9.21 -4.53 -10.84
N GLU A 269 -9.61 -3.29 -11.13
CA GLU A 269 -8.75 -2.22 -11.63
C GLU A 269 -8.19 -1.29 -10.54
N ASN A 270 -8.56 -1.49 -9.27
CA ASN A 270 -8.13 -0.63 -8.16
C ASN A 270 -7.06 -1.26 -7.28
N GLN A 271 -7.26 -2.50 -6.85
CA GLN A 271 -6.40 -3.11 -5.83
C GLN A 271 -6.34 -4.64 -5.93
N PRO A 272 -5.29 -5.25 -5.33
CA PRO A 272 -5.28 -6.67 -4.99
C PRO A 272 -6.39 -7.10 -4.02
N ALA A 273 -6.95 -8.29 -4.25
CA ALA A 273 -8.05 -8.82 -3.45
C ALA A 273 -7.60 -9.56 -2.18
N TYR A 274 -6.38 -10.13 -2.21
CA TYR A 274 -5.88 -11.03 -1.18
C TYR A 274 -4.59 -10.49 -0.54
N GLY A 275 -4.43 -10.72 0.77
CA GLY A 275 -3.36 -10.15 1.59
C GLY A 275 -1.95 -10.51 1.12
N ARG A 276 -1.77 -11.68 0.48
CA ARG A 276 -0.51 -12.09 -0.15
C ARG A 276 -0.05 -11.08 -1.21
N GLU A 277 -0.92 -10.75 -2.17
CA GLU A 277 -0.60 -9.78 -3.22
C GLU A 277 -0.49 -8.36 -2.68
N ILE A 278 -1.26 -8.01 -1.64
CA ILE A 278 -1.16 -6.72 -0.96
C ILE A 278 0.22 -6.55 -0.35
N ALA A 279 0.67 -7.50 0.48
CA ALA A 279 1.99 -7.48 1.10
C ALA A 279 3.13 -7.42 0.05
N ARG A 280 3.00 -8.17 -1.05
CA ARG A 280 3.97 -8.14 -2.15
C ARG A 280 4.05 -6.77 -2.83
N ILE A 281 2.90 -6.20 -3.20
CA ILE A 281 2.84 -4.90 -3.87
C ILE A 281 3.39 -3.79 -2.95
N VAL A 282 2.93 -3.71 -1.70
CA VAL A 282 3.40 -2.65 -0.78
C VAL A 282 4.88 -2.81 -0.46
N GLY A 283 5.35 -4.04 -0.28
CA GLY A 283 6.74 -4.34 0.02
C GLY A 283 7.67 -3.98 -1.15
N ALA A 284 7.37 -4.45 -2.36
CA ALA A 284 8.20 -4.17 -3.53
C ALA A 284 8.15 -2.69 -3.94
N ALA A 285 7.01 -2.01 -3.80
CA ALA A 285 6.92 -0.55 -3.95
C ALA A 285 7.88 0.17 -3.00
N SER A 286 7.93 -0.28 -1.75
CA SER A 286 8.78 0.34 -0.72
C SER A 286 10.26 0.10 -1.00
N LEU A 287 10.64 -1.08 -1.50
CA LEU A 287 12.02 -1.33 -1.93
C LEU A 287 12.40 -0.51 -3.17
N LEU A 288 11.50 -0.37 -4.16
CA LEU A 288 11.69 0.53 -5.30
C LEU A 288 11.98 1.97 -4.85
N LEU A 289 11.25 2.48 -3.86
CA LEU A 289 11.48 3.80 -3.30
C LEU A 289 12.84 3.96 -2.59
N ASN A 290 13.45 2.86 -2.14
CA ASN A 290 14.77 2.82 -1.51
C ASN A 290 15.93 2.57 -2.50
N THR A 291 15.66 2.40 -3.80
CA THR A 291 16.69 2.31 -4.85
C THR A 291 17.39 3.66 -5.08
N ASP A 292 18.46 3.72 -5.87
CA ASP A 292 19.13 4.95 -6.30
C ASP A 292 18.44 5.65 -7.50
N ALA A 293 17.19 5.28 -7.82
CA ALA A 293 16.39 5.96 -8.83
C ALA A 293 16.22 7.46 -8.51
N PRO A 294 16.18 8.35 -9.52
CA PRO A 294 15.95 9.77 -9.31
C PRO A 294 14.63 10.06 -8.60
N GLN A 295 14.60 11.15 -7.83
CA GLN A 295 13.43 11.56 -7.04
C GLN A 295 12.18 11.71 -7.92
N GLU A 296 12.33 12.26 -9.13
CA GLU A 296 11.24 12.47 -10.09
C GLU A 296 10.58 11.15 -10.51
N GLN A 297 11.37 10.06 -10.58
CA GLN A 297 10.87 8.72 -10.91
C GLN A 297 10.17 8.07 -9.72
N LYS A 298 10.61 8.38 -8.48
CA LYS A 298 10.00 7.87 -7.25
C LYS A 298 8.68 8.57 -6.89
N GLN A 299 8.51 9.82 -7.32
CA GLN A 299 7.50 10.73 -6.78
C GLN A 299 6.07 10.20 -6.85
N ARG A 300 5.64 9.72 -8.02
CA ARG A 300 4.26 9.27 -8.18
C ARG A 300 3.98 8.01 -7.36
N LEU A 301 4.92 7.06 -7.33
CA LEU A 301 4.82 5.87 -6.49
C LEU A 301 4.78 6.23 -5.00
N LEU A 302 5.66 7.15 -4.56
CA LEU A 302 5.69 7.61 -3.17
C LEU A 302 4.35 8.21 -2.77
N TYR A 303 3.76 9.05 -3.63
CA TYR A 303 2.49 9.69 -3.32
C TYR A 303 1.36 8.67 -3.20
N GLY A 304 1.31 7.68 -4.10
CA GLY A 304 0.32 6.61 -4.02
C GLY A 304 0.43 5.78 -2.74
N LEU A 305 1.65 5.39 -2.34
CA LEU A 305 1.86 4.60 -1.13
C LEU A 305 1.57 5.39 0.16
N VAL A 306 1.98 6.67 0.22
CA VAL A 306 1.63 7.55 1.36
C VAL A 306 0.13 7.76 1.44
N GLN A 307 -0.53 7.99 0.31
CA GLN A 307 -1.98 8.14 0.26
C GLN A 307 -2.71 6.91 0.81
N TYR A 308 -2.24 5.71 0.47
CA TYR A 308 -2.81 4.49 1.01
C TYR A 308 -2.66 4.40 2.54
N GLY A 309 -1.50 4.77 3.07
CA GLY A 309 -1.30 4.85 4.53
C GLY A 309 -2.22 5.87 5.23
N ILE A 310 -2.50 7.02 4.59
CA ILE A 310 -3.48 8.01 5.10
C ILE A 310 -4.88 7.40 5.18
N ASP A 311 -5.30 6.65 4.16
CA ASP A 311 -6.61 6.00 4.15
C ASP A 311 -6.73 4.97 5.29
N LEU A 312 -5.76 4.08 5.40
CA LEU A 312 -5.71 3.05 6.46
C LEU A 312 -5.68 3.67 7.86
N GLN A 313 -4.94 4.76 8.05
CA GLN A 313 -4.92 5.47 9.34
C GLN A 313 -6.29 6.04 9.70
N GLY A 314 -7.01 6.61 8.73
CA GLY A 314 -8.39 7.03 8.93
C GLY A 314 -9.31 5.89 9.36
N MET A 315 -9.14 4.71 8.77
CA MET A 315 -9.88 3.51 9.17
C MET A 315 -9.51 3.05 10.59
N ILE A 316 -8.22 3.07 10.94
CA ILE A 316 -7.77 2.74 12.30
C ILE A 316 -8.40 3.67 13.34
N ARG A 317 -8.49 4.97 13.06
CA ARG A 317 -9.18 5.94 13.94
C ARG A 317 -10.67 5.62 14.12
N LEU A 318 -11.30 4.91 13.18
CA LEU A 318 -12.67 4.41 13.26
C LEU A 318 -12.77 2.97 13.79
N GLY A 319 -11.67 2.38 14.27
CA GLY A 319 -11.66 1.07 14.90
C GLY A 319 -11.42 -0.11 13.95
N ALA A 320 -10.77 0.10 12.81
CA ALA A 320 -10.42 -0.99 11.90
C ALA A 320 -9.59 -2.08 12.57
N VAL A 321 -9.91 -3.33 12.24
CA VAL A 321 -9.12 -4.52 12.59
C VAL A 321 -8.75 -5.28 11.33
N TYR A 322 -7.50 -5.74 11.22
CA TYR A 322 -7.01 -6.48 10.06
C TYR A 322 -6.84 -7.94 10.46
N ASN A 323 -7.92 -8.70 10.27
CA ASN A 323 -8.11 -10.04 10.83
C ASN A 323 -7.01 -11.05 10.43
N GLU A 324 -6.59 -11.83 11.40
CA GLU A 324 -5.45 -12.72 11.38
C GLU A 324 -5.74 -14.11 10.78
N GLY A 325 -6.64 -14.14 9.80
CA GLY A 325 -7.13 -15.37 9.21
C GLY A 325 -6.36 -15.81 7.97
N GLY A 326 -5.60 -16.90 8.07
CA GLY A 326 -4.82 -17.45 6.97
C GLY A 326 -3.87 -16.40 6.38
N GLY A 327 -4.20 -15.84 5.21
CA GLY A 327 -3.44 -14.75 4.54
C GLY A 327 -4.30 -13.60 3.99
N ILE A 328 -5.52 -13.39 4.51
CA ILE A 328 -6.52 -12.49 3.89
C ILE A 328 -6.15 -11.00 3.97
N THR A 329 -5.66 -10.51 5.12
CA THR A 329 -5.49 -9.06 5.36
C THR A 329 -4.05 -8.61 5.61
N SER A 330 -3.04 -9.42 5.34
CA SER A 330 -1.65 -8.96 5.45
C SER A 330 -1.32 -7.78 4.52
N GLY A 331 -0.31 -7.00 4.90
CA GLY A 331 0.25 -5.88 4.14
C GLY A 331 -0.37 -4.51 4.45
N ARG A 332 -1.14 -4.36 5.55
CA ARG A 332 -1.71 -3.05 5.97
C ARG A 332 -0.90 -2.34 7.04
N LYS A 333 -0.10 -3.04 7.85
CA LYS A 333 0.67 -2.37 8.90
C LYS A 333 1.74 -1.46 8.33
N TRP A 334 2.49 -1.96 7.34
CA TRP A 334 3.60 -1.21 6.78
C TRP A 334 3.19 0.12 6.14
N PRO A 335 2.17 0.21 5.27
CA PRO A 335 1.78 1.50 4.66
C PRO A 335 1.38 2.56 5.68
N VAL A 336 0.74 2.17 6.80
CA VAL A 336 0.39 3.09 7.90
C VAL A 336 1.65 3.68 8.52
N LEU A 337 2.59 2.83 8.94
CA LEU A 337 3.87 3.27 9.52
C LEU A 337 4.70 4.08 8.53
N PHE A 338 4.78 3.63 7.27
CA PHE A 338 5.49 4.30 6.20
C PHE A 338 4.95 5.72 5.98
N ALA A 339 3.63 5.90 5.89
CA ALA A 339 3.03 7.22 5.77
C ALA A 339 3.33 8.09 7.00
N GLY A 340 3.21 7.54 8.21
CA GLY A 340 3.60 8.24 9.45
C GLY A 340 5.03 8.74 9.45
N LEU A 341 5.98 7.89 9.07
CA LEU A 341 7.40 8.25 8.96
C LEU A 341 7.63 9.33 7.90
N MET A 342 7.06 9.14 6.70
CA MET A 342 7.24 10.07 5.59
C MET A 342 6.61 11.43 5.86
N LEU A 343 5.50 11.49 6.58
CA LEU A 343 4.82 12.73 6.96
C LEU A 343 5.41 13.35 8.25
N GLY A 344 6.20 12.59 9.00
CA GLY A 344 6.70 13.01 10.33
C GLY A 344 5.60 13.06 11.38
N GLU A 345 4.60 12.17 11.28
CA GLU A 345 3.37 12.16 12.06
C GLU A 345 3.29 10.95 13.00
N PRO A 346 3.68 11.09 14.29
CA PRO A 346 3.68 9.98 15.24
C PRO A 346 2.29 9.38 15.51
N SER A 347 1.21 10.11 15.20
CA SER A 347 -0.16 9.64 15.39
C SER A 347 -0.51 8.42 14.53
N PHE A 348 0.28 8.15 13.47
CA PHE A 348 0.16 6.98 12.61
C PHE A 348 0.73 5.72 13.23
N ILE A 349 1.56 5.83 14.28
CA ILE A 349 2.10 4.64 14.94
C ILE A 349 0.97 4.01 15.75
N PRO A 350 0.43 2.85 15.33
CA PRO A 350 -0.73 2.26 15.98
C PRO A 350 -0.32 1.74 17.36
N GLU A 351 -1.21 1.87 18.34
CA GLU A 351 -0.96 1.30 19.66
C GLU A 351 -1.06 -0.24 19.55
N PRO A 352 -0.02 -0.99 19.95
CA PRO A 352 0.08 -2.44 19.69
C PRO A 352 -1.07 -3.29 20.21
N ARG A 353 -1.84 -2.80 21.19
CA ARG A 353 -2.93 -3.53 21.84
C ARG A 353 -4.30 -3.12 21.32
N THR A 354 -4.43 -1.97 20.68
CA THR A 354 -5.74 -1.47 20.22
C THR A 354 -6.06 -1.86 18.79
N THR A 355 -5.05 -2.06 17.96
CA THR A 355 -5.23 -2.41 16.54
C THR A 355 -4.56 -3.74 16.26
N VAL A 356 -5.34 -4.70 15.76
CA VAL A 356 -4.83 -6.01 15.36
C VAL A 356 -4.37 -5.94 13.92
N PHE A 357 -3.08 -6.24 13.70
CA PHE A 357 -2.51 -6.45 12.38
C PHE A 357 -2.16 -7.91 12.20
N HIS A 358 -2.46 -8.42 11.02
CA HIS A 358 -2.19 -9.78 10.60
C HIS A 358 -0.72 -10.18 10.81
N GLU A 359 0.21 -9.30 10.42
CA GLU A 359 1.66 -9.51 10.53
C GLU A 359 2.12 -9.75 11.97
N ASP A 360 1.50 -9.04 12.92
CA ASP A 360 1.87 -9.13 14.33
C ASP A 360 1.17 -10.33 15.00
N ALA A 361 -0.12 -10.52 14.73
CA ALA A 361 -0.92 -11.54 15.40
C ALA A 361 -0.43 -12.96 15.07
N GLN A 362 0.18 -13.13 13.89
CA GLN A 362 0.66 -14.42 13.42
C GLN A 362 2.15 -14.68 13.69
N THR A 363 2.88 -13.77 14.34
CA THR A 363 4.29 -13.99 14.70
C THR A 363 4.50 -13.81 16.20
N TYR A 364 5.30 -14.68 16.81
CA TYR A 364 5.57 -14.64 18.25
C TYR A 364 6.88 -15.37 18.58
N TYR A 365 7.38 -15.21 19.79
CA TYR A 365 8.50 -16.00 20.32
C TYR A 365 8.01 -17.24 21.06
N GLY A 366 8.61 -18.38 20.74
CA GLY A 366 8.33 -19.65 21.40
C GLY A 366 9.51 -20.62 21.29
N GLN A 367 9.26 -21.88 21.64
CA GLN A 367 10.23 -22.96 21.49
C GLN A 367 9.77 -23.89 20.37
N GLY A 368 10.18 -23.57 19.15
CA GLY A 368 9.84 -24.40 17.99
C GLY A 368 10.53 -25.75 18.05
N TRP A 369 9.89 -26.76 17.47
CA TRP A 369 10.37 -28.14 17.53
C TRP A 369 11.74 -28.32 16.86
N TYR A 370 11.98 -27.63 15.75
CA TYR A 370 13.26 -27.62 15.05
C TYR A 370 14.35 -26.77 15.75
N GLY A 371 14.03 -26.12 16.88
CA GLY A 371 14.94 -25.20 17.56
C GLY A 371 14.77 -23.72 17.17
N GLN A 372 13.82 -23.39 16.30
CA GLN A 372 13.50 -21.99 15.99
C GLN A 372 12.86 -21.27 17.18
N HIS A 373 13.16 -19.98 17.33
CA HIS A 373 12.59 -19.11 18.36
C HIS A 373 11.52 -18.13 17.84
N PRO A 374 11.74 -17.42 16.72
CA PRO A 374 10.66 -16.64 16.11
C PRO A 374 9.72 -17.58 15.35
N LEU A 375 8.55 -17.80 15.92
CA LEU A 375 7.53 -18.70 15.39
C LEU A 375 6.43 -17.94 14.65
N TRP A 376 5.70 -18.69 13.82
CA TRP A 376 4.51 -18.28 13.12
C TRP A 376 3.31 -19.14 13.55
N GLN A 377 2.12 -18.54 13.56
CA GLN A 377 0.85 -19.22 13.83
C GLN A 377 -0.24 -18.73 12.87
N MET A 378 -1.09 -19.64 12.42
CA MET A 378 -2.42 -19.26 11.92
C MET A 378 -3.30 -19.04 13.15
N VAL A 379 -4.06 -17.96 13.19
CA VAL A 379 -4.93 -17.68 14.35
C VAL A 379 -6.37 -18.10 14.11
N TRP A 380 -6.92 -17.79 12.94
CA TRP A 380 -8.32 -18.07 12.64
C TRP A 380 -8.50 -18.58 11.21
N HIS A 381 -9.22 -19.68 11.03
CA HIS A 381 -9.68 -20.08 9.70
C HIS A 381 -10.76 -21.12 9.88
N HIS A 382 -12.06 -20.80 9.67
CA HIS A 382 -13.16 -21.70 10.06
C HIS A 382 -13.14 -22.07 11.57
N GLY A 383 -12.75 -21.12 12.42
CA GLY A 383 -12.58 -21.27 13.86
C GLY A 383 -11.15 -21.00 14.35
N PRO A 384 -10.93 -20.94 15.68
CA PRO A 384 -9.62 -20.73 16.27
C PRO A 384 -8.62 -21.82 15.88
N ARG A 385 -7.36 -21.43 15.67
CA ARG A 385 -6.26 -22.32 15.29
C ARG A 385 -5.17 -22.26 16.35
N GLN A 386 -4.72 -23.44 16.79
CA GLN A 386 -3.65 -23.56 17.79
C GLN A 386 -2.28 -23.45 17.11
N PRO A 387 -1.24 -23.01 17.84
CA PRO A 387 0.11 -23.02 17.31
C PRO A 387 0.58 -24.45 17.00
N TYR A 388 1.30 -24.62 15.90
CA TYR A 388 1.75 -25.94 15.42
C TYR A 388 3.27 -26.08 15.41
N GLN A 389 4.02 -24.97 15.39
CA GLN A 389 5.48 -25.00 15.21
C GLN A 389 6.24 -25.50 16.44
N GLU A 390 5.61 -25.55 17.62
CA GLU A 390 6.15 -26.21 18.82
C GLU A 390 5.96 -27.74 18.83
N LYS A 391 5.14 -28.29 17.91
CA LYS A 391 4.88 -29.73 17.79
C LYS A 391 5.86 -30.38 16.80
N PRO A 392 6.25 -31.65 17.01
CA PRO A 392 6.90 -32.42 15.94
C PRO A 392 5.96 -32.57 14.73
N PRO A 393 6.46 -32.52 13.48
CA PRO A 393 5.63 -32.70 12.29
C PRO A 393 4.92 -34.05 12.22
N SER A 394 5.40 -35.07 12.95
CA SER A 394 4.70 -36.35 13.10
C SER A 394 3.34 -36.24 13.78
N ASP A 395 3.14 -35.16 14.54
CA ASP A 395 1.94 -34.93 15.36
C ASP A 395 1.04 -33.84 14.73
N TRP A 396 1.39 -33.34 13.54
CA TRP A 396 0.59 -32.34 12.82
C TRP A 396 -0.72 -32.95 12.31
N ASP A 397 -1.84 -32.36 12.71
CA ASP A 397 -3.14 -32.64 12.11
C ASP A 397 -3.32 -31.92 10.76
N GLU A 398 -4.52 -32.05 10.16
CA GLU A 398 -4.84 -31.40 8.88
C GLU A 398 -4.79 -29.87 8.94
N TRP A 399 -5.16 -29.29 10.09
CA TRP A 399 -5.12 -27.84 10.28
C TRP A 399 -3.73 -27.33 10.59
N ASP A 400 -2.89 -28.12 11.26
CA ASP A 400 -1.46 -27.85 11.41
C ASP A 400 -0.77 -27.84 10.03
N GLN A 401 -1.07 -28.82 9.17
CA GLN A 401 -0.57 -28.88 7.79
C GLN A 401 -1.05 -27.67 6.95
N THR A 402 -2.36 -27.36 7.03
CA THR A 402 -2.93 -26.18 6.38
C THR A 402 -2.28 -24.89 6.89
N SER A 403 -1.94 -24.81 8.17
CA SER A 403 -1.24 -23.67 8.76
C SER A 403 0.16 -23.50 8.16
N GLU A 404 0.92 -24.59 8.01
CA GLU A 404 2.21 -24.56 7.31
C GLU A 404 2.05 -24.11 5.85
N ASP A 405 1.01 -24.58 5.15
CA ASP A 405 0.71 -24.14 3.78
C ASP A 405 0.51 -22.62 3.70
N TYR A 406 -0.25 -22.02 4.63
CA TYR A 406 -0.41 -20.56 4.72
C TYR A 406 0.90 -19.83 5.05
N ARG A 407 1.76 -20.42 5.89
CA ARG A 407 3.09 -19.86 6.20
C ARG A 407 3.94 -19.77 4.94
N ILE A 408 4.00 -20.85 4.16
CA ILE A 408 4.88 -20.95 3.00
C ILE A 408 4.32 -20.31 1.73
N CYS A 409 2.98 -20.27 1.58
CA CYS A 409 2.34 -19.74 0.39
C CYS A 409 1.99 -18.27 0.46
N CYS A 410 1.67 -17.74 1.64
CA CYS A 410 0.77 -16.59 1.67
C CYS A 410 1.15 -15.49 2.65
N THR A 411 2.05 -15.77 3.59
CA THR A 411 2.37 -14.85 4.68
C THR A 411 3.85 -14.51 4.70
N VAL A 412 4.68 -15.22 5.46
CA VAL A 412 6.10 -14.88 5.69
C VAL A 412 6.85 -14.65 4.37
N ARG A 413 6.63 -15.51 3.37
CA ARG A 413 7.19 -15.38 2.02
C ARG A 413 6.84 -14.06 1.32
N ALA A 414 5.65 -13.52 1.57
CA ALA A 414 5.17 -12.25 1.03
C ALA A 414 5.61 -11.03 1.86
N TRP A 415 6.01 -11.23 3.12
CA TRP A 415 6.32 -10.14 4.05
C TRP A 415 7.76 -9.64 4.00
N VAL A 416 8.67 -10.43 3.40
CA VAL A 416 10.11 -10.12 3.37
C VAL A 416 10.40 -8.69 2.86
N ALA A 417 9.74 -8.27 1.79
CA ALA A 417 9.98 -6.96 1.19
C ALA A 417 9.57 -5.79 2.10
N GLN A 418 8.40 -5.88 2.75
CA GLN A 418 7.96 -4.85 3.70
C GLN A 418 8.81 -4.82 4.98
N GLY A 419 9.24 -5.99 5.47
CA GLY A 419 10.15 -6.09 6.61
C GLY A 419 11.52 -5.47 6.30
N LEU A 420 12.09 -5.77 5.13
CA LEU A 420 13.34 -5.16 4.68
C LEU A 420 13.21 -3.64 4.51
N ALA A 421 12.13 -3.16 3.90
CA ALA A 421 11.86 -1.73 3.75
C ALA A 421 11.78 -1.00 5.10
N ALA A 422 11.05 -1.59 6.06
CA ALA A 422 10.98 -1.06 7.43
C ALA A 422 12.36 -0.99 8.08
N MET A 423 13.16 -2.06 7.99
CA MET A 423 14.51 -2.06 8.55
C MET A 423 15.44 -1.05 7.84
N LEU A 424 15.32 -0.87 6.52
CA LEU A 424 16.09 0.13 5.77
C LEU A 424 15.79 1.57 6.20
N MET A 425 14.53 1.83 6.57
CA MET A 425 14.08 3.13 7.06
C MET A 425 14.23 3.28 8.59
N SER A 426 14.95 2.36 9.24
CA SER A 426 15.17 2.34 10.69
C SER A 426 13.88 2.26 11.54
N ALA A 427 12.85 1.57 11.03
CA ALA A 427 11.50 1.55 11.60
C ALA A 427 11.20 0.35 12.51
N LYS A 428 12.19 -0.45 12.92
CA LYS A 428 11.96 -1.67 13.72
C LYS A 428 11.28 -1.34 15.05
N ALA A 429 11.71 -0.28 15.72
CA ALA A 429 11.16 0.13 17.01
C ALA A 429 9.73 0.67 16.90
N GLU A 430 9.44 1.44 15.85
CA GLU A 430 8.12 2.00 15.54
C GLU A 430 7.13 0.92 15.11
N TRP A 431 7.60 -0.09 14.38
CA TRP A 431 6.79 -1.29 14.11
C TRP A 431 6.41 -2.01 15.40
N ASN A 432 7.32 -2.05 16.37
CA ASN A 432 7.06 -2.52 17.72
C ASN A 432 6.55 -3.97 17.81
N HIS A 433 7.10 -4.86 16.98
CA HIS A 433 6.85 -6.31 17.04
C HIS A 433 8.07 -7.08 16.54
N ASN A 434 9.02 -7.38 17.43
CA ASN A 434 10.33 -7.90 17.03
C ASN A 434 10.25 -9.31 16.41
N ALA A 435 9.31 -10.14 16.86
CA ALA A 435 9.11 -11.50 16.35
C ALA A 435 8.85 -11.52 14.84
N PHE A 436 8.21 -10.49 14.27
CA PHE A 436 8.01 -10.37 12.83
C PHE A 436 9.33 -10.24 12.06
N PHE A 437 10.24 -9.38 12.51
CA PHE A 437 11.53 -9.18 11.84
C PHE A 437 12.44 -10.39 11.99
N ASP A 438 12.48 -10.98 13.19
CA ASP A 438 13.29 -12.17 13.44
C ASP A 438 12.77 -13.37 12.65
N ASN A 439 11.45 -13.49 12.46
CA ASN A 439 10.84 -14.52 11.61
C ASN A 439 11.20 -14.33 10.13
N ILE A 440 11.22 -13.09 9.63
CA ILE A 440 11.67 -12.78 8.26
C ILE A 440 13.16 -13.08 8.05
N ASP A 441 14.01 -12.69 9.01
CA ASP A 441 15.44 -12.99 8.96
C ASP A 441 15.71 -14.50 9.00
N ASP A 442 14.96 -15.22 9.83
CA ASP A 442 15.05 -16.68 9.91
C ASP A 442 14.60 -17.36 8.61
N TRP A 443 13.47 -16.90 8.05
CA TRP A 443 12.96 -17.33 6.75
C TRP A 443 13.99 -17.17 5.63
N MET A 444 14.65 -16.01 5.54
CA MET A 444 15.61 -15.71 4.47
C MET A 444 17.02 -16.29 4.68
N ARG A 445 17.28 -16.93 5.83
CA ARG A 445 18.60 -17.45 6.20
C ARG A 445 19.06 -18.55 5.23
N LYS A 446 20.18 -18.36 4.54
CA LYS A 446 20.71 -19.37 3.60
C LYS A 446 21.15 -20.66 4.28
N ASP A 447 21.84 -20.55 5.41
CA ASP A 447 22.28 -21.71 6.20
C ASP A 447 21.11 -22.29 7.01
N ASP A 448 20.87 -23.60 6.91
CA ASP A 448 19.88 -24.29 7.75
C ASP A 448 20.49 -24.66 9.11
N ILE A 449 20.43 -23.72 10.05
CA ILE A 449 20.97 -23.93 11.40
C ILE A 449 20.19 -24.98 12.21
N TYR A 450 19.01 -25.38 11.72
CA TYR A 450 18.13 -26.36 12.36
C TYR A 450 18.31 -27.77 11.81
N ALA A 451 19.18 -27.98 10.81
CA ALA A 451 19.33 -29.24 10.10
C ALA A 451 19.56 -30.47 11.02
N ALA A 452 20.27 -30.27 12.15
CA ALA A 452 20.50 -31.34 13.13
C ALA A 452 19.23 -31.74 13.91
N ASP A 453 18.35 -30.77 14.19
CA ASP A 453 17.13 -30.95 14.99
C ASP A 453 15.92 -31.36 14.13
N ARG A 454 16.04 -31.27 12.80
CA ARG A 454 15.00 -31.70 11.85
C ARG A 454 14.69 -33.18 11.82
N GLN A 455 15.54 -34.05 12.37
CA GLN A 455 15.30 -35.51 12.48
C GLN A 455 14.79 -36.19 11.20
N GLY A 456 15.25 -35.73 10.02
CA GLY A 456 14.88 -36.28 8.71
C GLY A 456 13.74 -35.57 7.99
N TYR A 457 13.10 -34.55 8.58
CA TYR A 457 12.20 -33.65 7.87
C TYR A 457 13.01 -32.64 7.04
N GLU A 458 12.60 -32.43 5.78
CA GLU A 458 13.29 -31.49 4.90
C GLU A 458 12.95 -30.04 5.29
N ARG A 459 13.89 -29.14 5.02
CA ARG A 459 13.61 -27.70 5.06
C ARG A 459 12.62 -27.36 3.94
N PRO A 460 11.54 -26.60 4.21
CA PRO A 460 10.62 -26.18 3.15
C PRO A 460 11.39 -25.48 2.01
N PRO A 461 11.18 -25.87 0.74
CA PRO A 461 11.94 -25.33 -0.38
C PRO A 461 11.66 -23.84 -0.66
N GLU A 462 10.56 -23.30 -0.14
CA GLU A 462 10.20 -21.89 -0.24
C GLU A 462 11.05 -21.00 0.68
N GLU A 463 11.56 -21.53 1.79
CA GLU A 463 12.47 -20.78 2.65
C GLU A 463 13.72 -20.35 1.88
N THR A 464 14.36 -19.26 2.31
CA THR A 464 15.48 -18.57 1.63
C THR A 464 15.12 -17.74 0.41
N THR A 465 13.83 -17.74 0.02
CA THR A 465 13.33 -17.06 -1.18
C THR A 465 12.03 -16.32 -0.92
N THR A 466 11.63 -15.49 -1.87
CA THR A 466 10.35 -14.78 -1.89
C THR A 466 9.53 -15.19 -3.12
N PHE A 467 8.43 -14.48 -3.39
CA PHE A 467 7.73 -14.61 -4.66
C PHE A 467 8.41 -13.85 -5.79
N ASP A 468 9.22 -12.85 -5.46
CA ASP A 468 9.59 -11.78 -6.35
C ASP A 468 11.12 -11.74 -6.47
N PRO A 469 11.71 -12.17 -7.60
CA PRO A 469 13.17 -12.26 -7.73
C PRO A 469 13.91 -10.93 -7.52
N PHE A 470 13.23 -9.79 -7.72
CA PHE A 470 13.72 -8.47 -7.33
C PHE A 470 13.97 -8.37 -5.82
N VAL A 471 13.03 -8.86 -5.00
CA VAL A 471 13.14 -8.83 -3.54
C VAL A 471 14.28 -9.73 -3.07
N ASP A 472 14.42 -10.92 -3.65
CA ASP A 472 15.54 -11.82 -3.35
C ASP A 472 16.89 -11.13 -3.62
N ALA A 473 17.03 -10.53 -4.81
CA ALA A 473 18.24 -9.81 -5.19
C ALA A 473 18.52 -8.61 -4.28
N PHE A 474 17.49 -7.81 -3.97
CA PHE A 474 17.62 -6.64 -3.12
C PHE A 474 17.98 -7.01 -1.68
N TRP A 475 17.40 -8.10 -1.17
CA TRP A 475 17.76 -8.68 0.12
C TRP A 475 19.23 -9.09 0.16
N ASP A 476 19.68 -9.92 -0.78
CA ASP A 476 21.06 -10.42 -0.84
C ASP A 476 22.08 -9.28 -0.97
N LEU A 477 21.75 -8.21 -1.68
CA LEU A 477 22.62 -7.05 -1.86
C LEU A 477 22.70 -6.14 -0.63
N HIS A 478 21.56 -5.92 0.05
CA HIS A 478 21.43 -4.79 0.97
C HIS A 478 21.15 -5.18 2.41
N ARG A 479 20.49 -6.31 2.70
CA ARG A 479 20.13 -6.72 4.07
C ARG A 479 21.35 -6.76 4.99
N GLY A 480 22.50 -7.26 4.52
CA GLY A 480 23.74 -7.36 5.30
C GLY A 480 24.35 -6.01 5.68
N SER A 481 23.96 -4.92 5.03
CA SER A 481 24.39 -3.55 5.34
C SER A 481 23.45 -2.80 6.27
N VAL A 482 22.27 -3.36 6.57
CA VAL A 482 21.31 -2.73 7.47
C VAL A 482 21.86 -2.76 8.90
N PRO A 483 22.05 -1.59 9.56
CA PRO A 483 22.60 -1.56 10.90
C PRO A 483 21.63 -2.20 11.91
N ALA A 484 22.20 -2.67 13.03
CA ALA A 484 21.40 -3.06 14.18
C ALA A 484 20.55 -1.87 14.66
N GLN A 485 19.29 -2.16 14.98
CA GLN A 485 18.29 -1.18 15.38
C GLN A 485 17.81 -1.48 16.79
N PRO A 486 17.33 -0.46 17.53
CA PRO A 486 16.62 -0.73 18.77
C PRO A 486 15.37 -1.57 18.49
N ASP A 487 15.12 -2.51 19.39
CA ASP A 487 13.90 -3.28 19.40
C ASP A 487 12.70 -2.43 19.84
N GLY A 488 11.51 -2.84 19.43
CA GLY A 488 10.26 -2.31 19.96
C GLY A 488 10.17 -2.49 21.48
N PRO A 489 9.60 -1.54 22.22
CA PRO A 489 9.45 -1.64 23.67
C PRO A 489 8.49 -2.75 24.12
N THR A 490 7.67 -3.30 23.23
CA THR A 490 6.71 -4.36 23.57
C THR A 490 6.95 -5.62 22.75
N ASN A 491 6.99 -6.76 23.44
CA ASN A 491 6.88 -8.07 22.81
C ASN A 491 5.55 -8.69 23.24
N LEU A 492 4.66 -8.87 22.27
CA LEU A 492 3.32 -9.41 22.49
C LEU A 492 3.13 -10.67 21.64
N LYS A 493 2.22 -11.54 22.09
CA LYS A 493 1.68 -12.65 21.30
C LYS A 493 0.17 -12.52 21.28
N TRP A 494 -0.44 -12.80 20.15
CA TRP A 494 -1.88 -13.02 20.09
C TRP A 494 -2.18 -14.41 20.63
N ASP A 495 -2.84 -14.49 21.79
CA ASP A 495 -3.14 -15.76 22.45
C ASP A 495 -4.40 -16.39 21.88
N VAL A 496 -4.23 -17.61 21.37
CA VAL A 496 -5.28 -18.42 20.74
C VAL A 496 -5.74 -19.58 21.63
N ASN A 497 -5.16 -19.75 22.81
CA ASN A 497 -5.48 -20.86 23.72
C ASN A 497 -6.80 -20.66 24.47
N GLU A 498 -7.27 -19.41 24.61
CA GLU A 498 -8.58 -19.09 25.19
C GLU A 498 -9.57 -18.87 24.04
N SER A 499 -10.24 -19.94 23.60
CA SER A 499 -11.09 -19.97 22.39
C SER A 499 -12.26 -18.97 22.36
N ASP A 500 -12.48 -18.21 23.44
CA ASP A 500 -13.56 -17.22 23.59
C ASP A 500 -13.08 -15.79 23.94
N ASP A 501 -11.75 -15.54 24.09
CA ASP A 501 -11.18 -14.22 24.47
C ASP A 501 -9.76 -14.02 23.88
N MET A 502 -9.64 -14.14 22.56
CA MET A 502 -8.37 -13.87 21.86
C MET A 502 -7.90 -12.45 22.14
N LYS A 503 -6.66 -12.34 22.62
CA LYS A 503 -6.10 -11.05 23.08
C LYS A 503 -4.59 -11.03 23.01
N TRP A 504 -4.04 -9.83 23.08
CA TRP A 504 -2.62 -9.61 23.28
C TRP A 504 -2.19 -10.02 24.69
N VAL A 505 -1.20 -10.92 24.77
CA VAL A 505 -0.51 -11.29 26.00
C VAL A 505 0.99 -10.95 25.91
N SER A 506 1.66 -10.80 27.04
CA SER A 506 3.10 -10.57 27.06
C SER A 506 3.86 -11.79 26.55
N ASN A 507 4.83 -11.56 25.65
CA ASN A 507 5.63 -12.62 25.04
C ASN A 507 7.09 -12.18 24.94
N PRO A 508 7.82 -12.03 26.06
CA PRO A 508 9.22 -11.61 26.01
C PRO A 508 10.05 -12.62 25.21
N ALA A 509 11.00 -12.11 24.41
CA ALA A 509 12.05 -12.94 23.83
C ALA A 509 12.83 -13.59 24.98
N THR A 510 12.68 -14.91 25.16
CA THR A 510 13.35 -15.69 26.21
C THR A 510 14.68 -16.23 25.72
#